data_AF-A0A1H7GZE2-F1
#
_entry.id   AF-A0A1H7GZE2-F1
#
_cell.length_a   1.000
_cell.length_b   1.000
_cell.length_c   1.000
_cell.angle_alpha   90.00
_cell.angle_beta   90.00
_cell.angle_gamma   90.00
#
_symmetry.space_group_name_H-M   'P 1'
#
loop_
_entity.id
_entity.type
_entity.pdbx_description
1 polymer ?
#
loop_
_entity_poly.entity_id
_entity_poly.type
_entity_poly.pdbx_seq_one_letter_code
_entity_poly.pdbx_strand_id
1 'polypeptide(L)' 'MIFIFQTSVQCEEDIQQLKPHLDKIKPWAKWNFDLEDCDKILRIDAPTNDAGEIIHILQTNGFVCEELFY' A
#
# COMPACT_ATOMS: atom_id res chain seq x y z
N MET A 1 5.00 12.08 -5.69
CA MET A 1 5.58 12.08 -4.33
C MET A 1 5.52 10.64 -3.88
N ILE A 2 6.62 10.14 -3.33
CA ILE A 2 6.72 8.73 -3.00
C ILE A 2 6.33 8.57 -1.55
N PHE A 3 5.28 7.78 -1.32
CA PHE A 3 4.83 7.36 -0.01
C PHE A 3 5.30 5.95 0.25
N ILE A 4 5.80 5.70 1.44
CA ILE A 4 6.28 4.39 1.86
C ILE A 4 5.42 3.97 3.05
N PHE A 5 4.82 2.79 2.96
CA PHE A 5 4.00 2.22 4.01
C PHE A 5 4.57 0.88 4.44
N GLN A 6 4.60 0.63 5.73
CA GLN A 6 4.82 -0.69 6.27
C GLN A 6 3.49 -1.42 6.32
N THR A 7 3.41 -2.61 5.73
CA THR A 7 2.17 -3.38 5.68
C THR A 7 2.35 -4.77 6.26
N SER A 8 1.26 -5.47 6.60
CA SER A 8 1.34 -6.90 6.98
C SER A 8 1.22 -7.87 5.80
N VAL A 9 1.30 -7.37 4.57
CA VAL A 9 1.18 -8.14 3.32
C VAL A 9 2.44 -8.97 3.13
N GLN A 10 2.30 -10.29 3.02
CA GLN A 10 3.46 -11.22 2.98
C GLN A 10 3.41 -12.13 1.76
N CYS A 11 2.21 -12.33 1.22
CA CYS A 11 1.95 -13.26 0.13
C CYS A 11 1.36 -12.53 -1.07
N GLU A 12 1.56 -13.08 -2.26
CA GLU A 12 0.91 -12.59 -3.48
C GLU A 12 -0.63 -12.64 -3.39
N GLU A 13 -1.20 -13.56 -2.61
CA GLU A 13 -2.65 -13.63 -2.35
C GLU A 13 -3.18 -12.36 -1.66
N ASP A 14 -2.44 -11.82 -0.69
CA ASP A 14 -2.78 -10.55 -0.02
C ASP A 14 -2.72 -9.38 -1.01
N ILE A 15 -1.69 -9.38 -1.88
CA ILE A 15 -1.56 -8.39 -2.94
C ILE A 15 -2.73 -8.48 -3.91
N GLN A 16 -3.13 -9.69 -4.33
CA GLN A 16 -4.26 -9.87 -5.24
C GLN A 16 -5.58 -9.35 -4.64
N GLN A 17 -5.74 -9.49 -3.32
CA GLN A 17 -6.88 -8.91 -2.61
C GLN A 17 -6.81 -7.39 -2.58
N LEU A 18 -5.65 -6.79 -2.30
CA LEU A 18 -5.49 -5.34 -2.19
C LEU A 18 -5.41 -4.60 -3.55
N LYS A 19 -4.93 -5.29 -4.58
CA LYS A 19 -4.77 -4.78 -5.95
C LYS A 19 -6.01 -4.04 -6.48
N PRO A 20 -7.23 -4.61 -6.45
CA PRO A 20 -8.42 -3.90 -6.91
C PRO A 20 -8.75 -2.68 -6.03
N HIS A 21 -8.41 -2.67 -4.75
CA HIS A 21 -8.62 -1.51 -3.89
C HIS A 21 -7.64 -0.38 -4.23
N LEU A 22 -6.36 -0.70 -4.39
CA LEU A 22 -5.32 0.26 -4.75
C LEU A 22 -5.54 0.83 -6.16
N ASP A 23 -5.91 -0.01 -7.12
CA ASP A 23 -6.25 0.39 -8.49
C ASP A 23 -7.49 1.31 -8.51
N LYS A 24 -8.47 1.03 -7.64
CA LYS A 24 -9.69 1.84 -7.50
C LYS A 24 -9.44 3.21 -6.87
N ILE A 25 -8.47 3.33 -5.97
CA ILE A 25 -8.07 4.63 -5.42
C ILE A 25 -7.61 5.52 -6.57
N LYS A 26 -6.65 5.03 -7.36
CA LYS A 26 -6.13 5.73 -8.52
C LYS A 26 -5.60 4.76 -9.57
N PRO A 27 -6.22 4.68 -10.75
CA PRO A 27 -5.68 3.89 -11.86
C PRO A 27 -4.36 4.47 -12.40
N TRP A 28 -4.02 5.69 -12.01
CA TRP A 28 -2.79 6.41 -12.39
C TRP A 28 -1.74 6.48 -11.27
N ALA A 29 -2.05 6.03 -10.05
CA ALA A 29 -1.04 5.91 -9.01
C ALA A 29 -0.22 4.64 -9.26
N LYS A 30 1.10 4.75 -9.20
CA LYS A 30 1.97 3.58 -9.27
C LYS A 30 2.24 3.08 -7.87
N TRP A 31 1.90 1.85 -7.58
CA TRP A 31 2.24 1.22 -6.31
C TRP A 31 3.03 -0.06 -6.54
N ASN A 32 3.84 -0.44 -5.56
CA ASN A 32 4.69 -1.62 -5.60
C ASN A 32 4.81 -2.22 -4.21
N PHE A 33 4.68 -3.53 -4.10
CA PHE A 33 4.91 -4.26 -2.86
C PHE A 33 6.29 -4.90 -2.89
N ASP A 34 7.12 -4.55 -1.92
CA ASP A 34 8.40 -5.17 -1.68
C ASP A 34 8.19 -6.41 -0.80
N LEU A 35 8.03 -7.56 -1.46
CA LEU A 35 7.93 -8.87 -0.81
C LEU A 35 9.29 -9.50 -0.51
N GLU A 36 10.35 -9.03 -1.18
CA GLU A 36 11.73 -9.45 -0.93
C GLU A 36 12.25 -8.89 0.39
N ASP A 37 11.71 -7.75 0.80
CA ASP A 37 12.01 -7.11 2.07
C ASP A 37 11.15 -7.73 3.18
N CYS A 38 11.79 -8.22 4.25
CA CYS A 38 11.09 -8.75 5.41
C CYS A 38 10.15 -7.71 6.05
N ASP A 39 10.39 -6.43 5.77
CA ASP A 39 9.62 -5.30 6.26
C ASP A 39 8.30 -5.05 5.52
N LYS A 40 7.98 -5.82 4.46
CA LYS A 40 6.64 -5.83 3.81
C LYS A 40 6.17 -4.43 3.40
N ILE A 41 7.04 -3.77 2.66
CA ILE A 41 6.91 -2.35 2.34
C ILE A 41 6.03 -2.18 1.10
N LEU A 42 5.05 -1.27 1.19
CA LEU A 42 4.25 -0.79 0.08
C LEU A 42 4.72 0.61 -0.31
N ARG A 43 5.25 0.76 -1.52
CA ARG A 43 5.62 2.05 -2.09
C ARG A 43 4.54 2.54 -3.03
N ILE A 44 4.16 3.81 -2.91
CA ILE A 44 3.13 4.42 -3.74
C ILE A 44 3.63 5.77 -4.25
N ASP A 45 3.76 5.89 -5.56
CA ASP A 45 3.97 7.15 -6.25
C ASP A 45 2.63 7.75 -6.66
N ALA A 46 2.24 8.79 -5.94
CA ALA A 46 1.05 9.57 -6.22
C ALA A 46 1.38 11.07 -6.18
N PRO A 47 0.73 11.90 -7.02
CA PRO A 47 0.94 13.35 -7.01
C PRO A 47 0.24 14.06 -5.84
N THR A 48 -0.67 13.40 -5.12
CA THR A 48 -1.39 13.95 -3.97
C THR A 48 -1.27 13.03 -2.75
N ASN A 49 -1.45 13.61 -1.56
CA ASN A 49 -1.26 12.96 -0.27
C ASN A 49 -2.48 12.10 0.12
N ASP A 50 -2.67 10.98 -0.57
CA ASP A 50 -3.75 10.01 -0.31
C ASP A 50 -3.33 8.91 0.69
N ALA A 51 -2.23 9.12 1.41
CA ALA A 51 -1.69 8.18 2.38
C ALA A 51 -2.71 7.73 3.42
N GLY A 52 -3.51 8.67 3.95
CA GLY A 52 -4.55 8.37 4.93
C GLY A 52 -5.65 7.45 4.40
N GLU A 53 -6.09 7.65 3.15
CA GLU A 53 -7.08 6.79 2.50
C GLU A 53 -6.54 5.36 2.31
N ILE A 54 -5.27 5.25 1.90
CA ILE A 54 -4.61 3.96 1.69
C ILE A 54 -4.48 3.20 3.00
N ILE A 55 -4.01 3.85 4.07
CA ILE A 55 -3.95 3.27 5.41
C ILE A 55 -5.33 2.79 5.83
N HIS A 56 -6.36 3.62 5.68
CA HIS A 56 -7.72 3.29 6.08
C HIS A 56 -8.26 2.08 5.32
N ILE A 57 -8.02 2.00 4.01
CA ILE A 57 -8.43 0.88 3.17
C ILE A 57 -7.75 -0.41 3.61
N LEU A 58 -6.43 -0.40 3.83
CA LEU A 58 -5.72 -1.60 4.28
C LEU A 58 -6.22 -2.07 5.66
N GLN A 59 -6.37 -1.14 6.61
CA GLN A 59 -6.91 -1.43 7.95
C GLN A 59 -8.33 -1.99 7.89
N THR A 60 -9.19 -1.46 7.02
CA THR A 60 -10.58 -1.94 6.84
C THR A 60 -10.62 -3.34 6.21
N ASN A 61 -9.61 -3.70 5.42
CA ASN A 61 -9.44 -5.05 4.87
C ASN A 61 -8.77 -6.03 5.85
N GLY A 62 -8.45 -5.60 7.08
CA GLY A 62 -7.81 -6.45 8.10
C GLY A 62 -6.29 -6.50 8.02
N PHE A 63 -5.66 -5.62 7.23
CA PHE A 63 -4.20 -5.50 7.13
C PHE A 63 -3.68 -4.34 7.98
N VAL A 64 -2.53 -4.53 8.62
CA VAL A 64 -1.79 -3.42 9.22
C VAL A 64 -1.19 -2.59 8.10
N CYS A 65 -1.31 -1.27 8.21
CA CYS A 65 -0.69 -0.29 7.33
C CYS A 65 -0.29 0.92 8.17
N GLU A 66 1.00 1.27 8.12
CA GLU A 66 1.55 2.44 8.79
C GLU A 66 2.42 3.23 7.81
N GLU A 67 2.24 4.55 7.75
CA GLU A 67 3.07 5.41 6.91
C GLU A 67 4.46 5.60 7.54
N LEU A 68 5.50 5.39 6.75
CA LEU A 68 6.88 5.63 7.11
C LEU A 68 7.34 6.96 6.50
N PHE A 69 7.73 7.90 7.36
CA PHE A 69 8.32 9.17 6.98
C PHE A 69 9.84 9.01 6.87
N TYR A 70 10.35 8.86 5.64
CA TYR A 70 11.78 8.79 5.33
C TYR A 70 12.25 10.01 4.55
#